data_AF-K8Z8I9-F1
#
_entry.id   AF-K8Z8I9-F1
#
_cell.length_a   1.000
_cell.length_b   1.000
_cell.length_c   1.000
_cell.angle_alpha   90.00
_cell.angle_beta   90.00
_cell.angle_gamma   90.00
#
_symmetry.space_group_name_H-M   'P 1'
#
loop_
_entity.id
_entity.type
_entity.pdbx_description
1 polymer ?
#
loop_
_entity_poly.entity_id
_entity_poly.type
_entity_poly.pdbx_seq_one_letter_code
_entity_poly.pdbx_strand_id
1 'polypeptide(L)' 'MEVGKTYKVINPCQIDGINFNEGDILKVISKNNMKIEVENMETKEKKFTYGMFLEIACEEVSSWD' A
#
# COMPACT_ATOMS: atom_id res chain seq x y z
N MET A 1 0.82 -11.04 -0.81
CA MET A 1 0.53 -9.86 -1.66
C MET A 1 1.01 -10.08 -3.07
N GLU A 2 0.14 -9.75 -4.02
CA GLU A 2 0.35 -9.91 -5.47
C GLU A 2 0.35 -8.54 -6.16
N VAL A 3 1.08 -8.43 -7.27
CA VAL A 3 1.06 -7.22 -8.10
C VAL A 3 -0.34 -7.04 -8.71
N GLY A 4 -0.84 -5.80 -8.71
CA GLY A 4 -2.16 -5.44 -9.20
C GLY A 4 -3.25 -5.42 -8.11
N LYS A 5 -3.00 -5.98 -6.92
CA LYS A 5 -3.90 -5.90 -5.78
C LYS A 5 -3.93 -4.49 -5.18
N THR A 6 -5.08 -4.12 -4.64
CA THR A 6 -5.32 -2.82 -4.02
C THR A 6 -5.64 -3.02 -2.54
N TYR A 7 -5.10 -2.13 -1.71
CA TYR A 7 -5.23 -2.16 -0.26
C TYR A 7 -5.67 -0.80 0.25
N LYS A 8 -6.51 -0.76 1.28
CA LYS A 8 -6.88 0.46 2.01
C LYS A 8 -6.14 0.49 3.33
N VAL A 9 -5.46 1.58 3.64
CA VAL A 9 -4.82 1.77 4.95
C VAL A 9 -5.91 1.96 6.01
N ILE A 10 -5.92 1.09 7.01
CA ILE A 10 -6.84 1.15 8.16
C ILE A 10 -6.13 1.50 9.46
N ASN A 11 -4.81 1.36 9.49
CA ASN A 11 -3.98 1.76 10.63
C ASN A 11 -2.83 2.65 10.11
N PRO A 12 -2.91 3.98 10.27
CA PRO A 12 -1.93 4.90 9.72
C PRO A 12 -0.56 4.70 10.37
N CYS A 13 0.51 4.84 9.60
CA CYS A 13 1.87 4.69 10.11
C CYS A 13 2.90 5.43 9.24
N GLN A 14 4.11 5.55 9.78
CA GLN A 14 5.26 6.07 9.05
C GLN A 14 6.27 4.95 8.81
N ILE A 15 6.71 4.78 7.56
CA ILE A 15 7.69 3.77 7.15
C ILE A 15 8.79 4.49 6.38
N ASP A 16 10.04 4.35 6.83
CA ASP A 16 11.21 5.00 6.21
C ASP A 16 11.00 6.52 5.98
N GLY A 17 10.29 7.19 6.89
CA GLY A 17 9.95 8.63 6.78
C GLY A 17 8.75 8.95 5.87
N ILE A 18 8.17 7.95 5.21
CA ILE A 18 6.99 8.09 4.34
C ILE A 18 5.72 7.87 5.17
N ASN A 19 4.79 8.81 5.11
CA ASN A 19 3.49 8.70 5.77
C ASN A 19 2.50 7.93 4.93
N PHE A 20 1.80 7.00 5.58
CA PHE A 20 0.63 6.29 5.09
C PHE A 20 -0.55 6.68 5.97
N ASN A 21 -1.52 7.38 5.38
CA ASN A 21 -2.65 7.93 6.12
C ASN A 21 -3.83 6.95 6.07
N GLU A 22 -4.67 6.98 7.11
CA GLU A 22 -5.90 6.20 7.13
C GLU A 22 -6.77 6.59 5.93
N GLY A 23 -7.27 5.59 5.21
CA GLY A 23 -8.05 5.77 3.99
C GLY A 23 -7.23 5.80 2.70
N ASP A 24 -5.90 5.92 2.76
CA ASP A 24 -5.05 5.83 1.56
C ASP A 24 -5.32 4.52 0.80
N ILE A 25 -5.52 4.63 -0.51
CA ILE A 25 -5.78 3.49 -1.39
C ILE A 25 -4.53 3.18 -2.17
N LEU A 26 -3.89 2.07 -1.85
CA LEU A 26 -2.57 1.69 -2.33
C LEU A 26 -2.68 0.51 -3.29
N LYS A 27 -2.24 0.70 -4.54
CA LYS A 27 -2.12 -0.40 -5.51
C LYS A 27 -0.70 -0.91 -5.54
N VAL A 28 -0.51 -2.21 -5.40
CA VAL A 28 0.80 -2.85 -5.55
C VAL A 28 1.18 -2.83 -7.03
N ILE A 29 2.25 -2.09 -7.37
CA ILE A 29 2.73 -1.96 -8.75
C ILE A 29 4.00 -2.77 -9.02
N SER A 30 4.84 -2.97 -8.00
CA SER A 30 6.00 -3.84 -8.09
C SER A 30 6.35 -4.47 -6.74
N LYS A 31 7.00 -5.63 -6.78
CA LYS A 31 7.48 -6.34 -5.57
C LYS A 31 8.84 -6.96 -5.86
N ASN A 32 9.78 -6.76 -4.95
CA ASN A 32 11.01 -7.53 -4.87
C ASN A 32 11.09 -8.29 -3.54
N ASN A 33 12.19 -8.99 -3.27
CA ASN A 33 12.32 -9.84 -2.07
C ASN A 33 12.29 -9.06 -0.74
N MET A 34 12.50 -7.74 -0.75
CA MET A 34 12.60 -6.92 0.47
C MET A 34 11.56 -5.81 0.53
N LYS A 35 11.14 -5.24 -0.59
CA LYS A 35 10.30 -4.05 -0.69
C LYS A 35 9.18 -4.22 -1.70
N ILE A 36 8.11 -3.49 -1.45
CA ILE A 36 6.93 -3.39 -2.30
C ILE A 36 6.81 -1.93 -2.70
N GLU A 37 6.65 -1.69 -3.99
CA GLU A 37 6.29 -0.38 -4.50
C GLU A 37 4.78 -0.32 -4.66
N VAL A 38 4.20 0.72 -4.09
CA VAL A 38 2.77 1.00 -4.15
C VAL A 38 2.52 2.36 -4.77
N GLU A 39 1.46 2.48 -5.55
CA GLU A 39 0.94 3.75 -6.02
C GLU A 39 -0.30 4.11 -5.19
N ASN A 40 -0.32 5.31 -4.61
CA ASN A 40 -1.56 5.84 -4.05
C ASN A 40 -2.50 6.17 -5.22
N MET A 41 -3.66 5.52 -5.26
CA MET A 41 -4.60 5.60 -6.37
C MET A 41 -5.27 6.98 -6.49
N GLU A 42 -5.33 7.74 -5.40
CA GLU A 42 -5.88 9.10 -5.35
C GLU A 42 -4.84 10.14 -5.77
N THR A 43 -3.66 10.13 -5.12
CA THR A 43 -2.63 11.16 -5.36
C THR A 43 -1.68 10.83 -6.50
N LYS A 44 -1.69 9.58 -6.99
CA LYS A 44 -0.74 9.02 -7.97
C LYS A 44 0.72 9.01 -7.50
N GLU A 45 0.96 9.24 -6.21
CA GLU A 45 2.29 9.18 -5.64
C GLU A 45 2.75 7.72 -5.50
N LYS A 46 4.02 7.47 -5.87
CA LYS A 46 4.66 6.17 -5.68
C LYS A 46 5.46 6.16 -4.39
N LYS A 47 5.24 5.14 -3.58
CA LYS A 47 5.86 4.96 -2.26
C LYS A 47 6.42 3.54 -2.16
N PHE A 48 7.46 3.37 -1.35
CA PHE A 48 7.98 2.05 -1.01
C PHE A 48 7.52 1.65 0.39
N THR A 49 7.18 0.39 0.54
CA THR A 49 6.76 -0.21 1.80
C THR A 49 7.22 -1.68 1.89
N TYR A 50 6.81 -2.37 2.94
CA TYR A 50 7.13 -3.76 3.22
C TYR A 50 5.88 -4.63 3.19
N GLY A 51 6.07 -5.93 3.01
CA GLY A 51 4.96 -6.87 2.99
C GLY A 51 4.15 -6.87 4.29
N MET A 52 4.85 -6.86 5.42
CA MET A 52 4.25 -6.84 6.75
C MET A 52 3.31 -5.65 6.94
N PHE A 53 3.63 -4.47 6.39
CA PHE A 53 2.76 -3.30 6.49
C PHE A 53 1.40 -3.53 5.83
N LEU A 54 1.40 -4.05 4.58
CA LEU A 54 0.16 -4.31 3.87
C LEU A 54 -0.66 -5.44 4.51
N GLU A 55 -0.03 -6.34 5.28
CA GLU A 55 -0.69 -7.45 5.98
C GLU A 55 -1.32 -7.04 7.32
N ILE A 56 -0.73 -6.07 8.04
CA ILE A 56 -1.18 -5.72 9.41
C ILE A 56 -1.90 -4.38 9.51
N ALA A 57 -1.65 -3.46 8.57
CA ALA A 57 -2.13 -2.08 8.63
C ALA A 57 -3.09 -1.73 7.49
N CYS A 58 -3.34 -2.68 6.59
CA CYS A 58 -4.20 -2.48 5.44
C CYS A 58 -5.19 -3.64 5.27
N GLU A 59 -6.32 -3.34 4.64
CA GLU A 59 -7.30 -4.33 4.19
C GLU A 59 -7.29 -4.42 2.66
N GLU A 60 -7.31 -5.64 2.12
CA GLU A 60 -7.41 -5.85 0.67
C GLU A 60 -8.79 -5.39 0.18
N VAL A 61 -8.81 -4.50 -0.81
CA VAL A 61 -10.05 -4.03 -1.43
C VAL A 61 -10.31 -4.86 -2.67
N SER A 62 -11.35 -5.69 -2.59
CA SER A 62 -11.85 -6.46 -3.73
C SER A 62 -12.74 -5.54 -4.57
N SER A 63 -12.27 -5.15 -5.75
CA SER A 63 -12.96 -4.32 -6.77
C SER A 63 -13.31 -2.88 -6.34
N TRP A 64 -12.76 -1.92 -7.09
CA TRP A 64 -13.30 -0.58 -7.22
C TRP A 64 -14.11 -0.60 -8.52
N ASP A 65 -15.42 -0.84 -8.43
CA ASP A 65 -16.35 -0.62 -9.55
C ASP A 65 -16.44 0.89 -9.88
#